data_AF-A0A562Y7M2-F1
#
_entry.id   AF-A0A562Y7M2-F1
#
_cell.length_a   1.000
_cell.length_b   1.000
_cell.length_c   1.000
_cell.angle_alpha   90.00
_cell.angle_beta   90.00
_cell.angle_gamma   90.00
#
_symmetry.space_group_name_H-M   'P 1'
#
loop_
_entity.id
_entity.type
_entity.pdbx_description
1 polymer ?
#
loop_
_entity_poly.entity_id
_entity_poly.type
_entity_poly.pdbx_seq_one_letter_code
_entity_poly.pdbx_strand_id
1 'polypeptide(L)'
;MKNDIDKIITRAEWNGGASWKTEKAEFDHDLSIDFNEKENYIEDFRFRTDLTDSTLTFIKSMLDLCDRKEWILIDDKGNLCKPKIQNLAELIKDSDADRFLRNPTEFFENIK
;
A
#
# COMPACT_ATOMS: atom_id res chain seq x y z
N MET A 1 -1.10 -5.91 15.43
CA MET A 1 -1.03 -5.80 13.95
C MET A 1 -2.42 -5.78 13.34
N LYS A 2 -3.17 -6.89 13.24
CA LYS A 2 -4.51 -6.89 12.62
C LYS A 2 -5.46 -5.83 13.23
N ASN A 3 -5.52 -5.76 14.57
CA ASN A 3 -6.30 -4.73 15.29
C ASN A 3 -5.78 -3.29 15.10
N ASP A 4 -4.51 -3.11 14.73
CA ASP A 4 -3.96 -1.79 14.41
C ASP A 4 -4.39 -1.37 13.00
N ILE A 5 -4.38 -2.31 12.06
CA ILE A 5 -4.85 -2.11 10.68
C ILE A 5 -6.37 -1.84 10.65
N ASP A 6 -7.15 -2.50 11.52
CA ASP A 6 -8.60 -2.26 11.67
C ASP A 6 -8.97 -0.83 12.05
N LYS A 7 -8.01 -0.06 12.59
CA LYS A 7 -8.20 1.37 12.90
C LYS A 7 -7.90 2.27 11.71
N ILE A 8 -7.22 1.74 10.68
CA ILE A 8 -6.76 2.47 9.50
C ILE A 8 -7.72 2.26 8.33
N ILE A 9 -8.14 1.02 8.12
CA ILE A 9 -8.94 0.61 6.96
C ILE A 9 -9.91 -0.52 7.36
N THR A 10 -11.04 -0.62 6.67
CA THR A 10 -12.06 -1.64 6.91
C THR A 10 -11.67 -3.00 6.33
N ARG A 11 -12.15 -4.09 6.95
CA ARG A 11 -11.95 -5.46 6.43
C ARG A 11 -12.64 -5.62 5.08
N ALA A 12 -11.99 -6.34 4.18
CA ALA A 12 -12.58 -6.72 2.89
C ALA A 12 -13.62 -7.83 3.08
N GLU A 13 -14.75 -7.75 2.36
CA GLU A 13 -15.87 -8.71 2.51
C GLU A 13 -15.60 -10.10 1.92
N TRP A 14 -14.53 -10.26 1.13
CA TRP A 14 -14.38 -11.37 0.18
C TRP A 14 -13.26 -12.39 0.51
N ASN A 15 -12.55 -12.27 1.65
CA ASN A 15 -11.41 -13.17 1.93
C ASN A 15 -11.23 -13.68 3.37
N GLY A 16 -12.29 -13.82 4.16
CA GLY A 16 -12.16 -14.42 5.50
C GLY A 16 -11.32 -13.60 6.49
N GLY A 17 -11.12 -12.31 6.22
CA GLY A 17 -10.52 -11.35 7.13
C GLY A 17 -9.00 -11.22 7.04
N ALA A 18 -8.35 -11.67 5.96
CA ALA A 18 -6.92 -11.44 5.74
C ALA A 18 -6.61 -10.22 4.87
N SER A 19 -7.64 -9.57 4.32
CA SER A 19 -7.53 -8.32 3.55
C SER A 19 -8.41 -7.21 4.10
N TRP A 20 -8.03 -6.01 3.72
CA TRP A 20 -8.68 -4.75 4.02
C TRP A 20 -8.84 -3.95 2.74
N LYS A 21 -9.96 -3.22 2.62
CA LYS A 21 -10.28 -2.43 1.44
C LYS A 21 -11.24 -1.29 1.83
N THR A 22 -11.09 -0.14 1.18
CA THR A 22 -12.03 0.99 1.29
C THR A 22 -13.27 0.77 0.42
N GLU A 23 -14.10 -0.20 0.80
CA GLU A 23 -15.35 -0.51 0.08
C GLU A 23 -16.29 0.72 0.11
N LYS A 24 -16.62 1.26 -1.07
CA LYS A 24 -17.51 2.44 -1.26
C LYS A 24 -16.92 3.80 -0.82
N ALA A 25 -15.60 3.94 -0.73
CA ALA A 25 -14.96 5.24 -0.49
C ALA A 25 -14.64 6.00 -1.79
N GLU A 26 -14.26 7.27 -1.65
CA GLU A 26 -13.76 8.12 -2.76
C GLU A 26 -12.42 7.61 -3.33
N PHE A 27 -11.57 7.05 -2.47
CA PHE A 27 -10.23 6.57 -2.83
C PHE A 27 -10.12 5.06 -2.68
N ASP A 28 -9.39 4.42 -3.60
CA ASP A 28 -9.20 2.96 -3.61
C ASP A 28 -7.90 2.54 -2.93
N HIS A 29 -7.99 2.23 -1.64
CA HIS A 29 -6.90 1.69 -0.85
C HIS A 29 -7.17 0.24 -0.49
N ASP A 30 -6.12 -0.57 -0.45
CA ASP A 30 -6.23 -1.95 0.03
C ASP A 30 -4.94 -2.45 0.66
N LEU A 31 -5.09 -3.52 1.43
CA LEU A 31 -4.01 -4.17 2.13
C LEU A 31 -4.34 -5.65 2.32
N SER A 32 -3.33 -6.50 2.27
CA SER A 32 -3.45 -7.94 2.52
C SER A 32 -2.30 -8.45 3.37
N ILE A 33 -2.60 -9.42 4.23
CA ILE A 33 -1.61 -10.24 4.91
C ILE A 33 -1.77 -11.67 4.43
N ASP A 34 -0.68 -12.25 3.95
CA ASP A 34 -0.59 -13.69 3.72
C ASP A 34 0.11 -14.36 4.90
N PHE A 35 -0.48 -15.42 5.43
CA PHE A 35 -0.01 -16.07 6.66
C PHE A 35 0.14 -17.57 6.43
N ASN A 36 1.34 -18.08 6.68
CA ASN A 36 1.59 -19.49 6.70
C ASN A 36 1.10 -20.09 8.02
N GLU A 37 -0.08 -20.71 8.01
CA GLU A 37 -0.65 -21.32 9.22
C GLU A 37 0.18 -22.50 9.74
N LYS A 38 0.82 -23.26 8.85
CA LYS A 38 1.58 -24.47 9.20
C LYS A 38 2.86 -24.12 9.95
N GLU A 39 3.56 -23.10 9.48
CA GLU A 39 4.86 -22.67 10.00
C GLU A 39 4.75 -21.44 10.93
N ASN A 40 3.54 -20.91 11.10
CA ASN A 40 3.18 -19.83 12.02
C ASN A 40 3.96 -18.52 11.80
N TYR A 41 4.08 -18.07 10.54
CA TYR A 41 4.70 -16.80 10.18
C TYR A 41 3.94 -16.06 9.07
N ILE A 42 4.18 -14.75 8.94
CA ILE A 42 3.63 -13.92 7.86
C ILE A 42 4.48 -14.13 6.61
N GLU A 43 3.92 -14.69 5.54
CA GLU A 43 4.62 -14.82 4.26
C GLU A 43 4.71 -13.48 3.56
N ASP A 44 3.64 -12.69 3.62
CA ASP A 44 3.56 -11.43 2.91
C ASP A 44 2.69 -10.40 3.64
N PHE A 45 3.09 -9.14 3.53
CA PHE A 45 2.33 -8.01 4.01
C PHE A 45 2.44 -6.85 3.01
N ARG A 46 1.34 -6.59 2.31
CA ARG A 46 1.31 -5.64 1.19
C ARG A 46 0.18 -4.64 1.37
N PHE A 47 0.40 -3.42 0.93
CA PHE A 47 -0.65 -2.41 0.81
C PHE A 47 -0.51 -1.66 -0.51
N ARG A 48 -1.64 -1.16 -1.00
CA ARG A 48 -1.74 -0.25 -2.15
C ARG A 48 -2.45 1.01 -1.69
N THR A 49 -1.89 2.15 -2.08
CA THR A 49 -2.48 3.46 -1.83
C THR A 49 -2.92 4.05 -3.15
N ASP A 50 -4.12 4.63 -3.15
CA ASP A 50 -4.58 5.52 -4.21
C ASP A 50 -3.72 6.79 -4.19
N LEU A 51 -2.98 7.04 -5.26
CA LEU A 51 -2.13 8.23 -5.39
C LEU A 51 -2.94 9.51 -5.65
N THR A 52 -4.24 9.38 -5.94
CA THR A 52 -5.16 10.52 -6.06
C THR A 52 -5.76 10.96 -4.72
N ASP A 53 -5.54 10.20 -3.64
CA ASP A 53 -5.94 10.57 -2.27
C ASP A 53 -5.16 11.79 -1.76
N SER A 54 -5.75 12.96 -1.96
CA SER A 54 -5.19 14.24 -1.51
C SER A 54 -5.14 14.40 0.03
N THR A 55 -5.87 13.58 0.79
CA THR A 55 -5.86 13.63 2.26
C THR A 55 -4.60 12.98 2.84
N LEU A 56 -4.06 12.00 2.11
CA LEU A 56 -2.92 11.18 2.51
C LEU A 56 -3.14 10.42 3.84
N THR A 57 -4.39 10.29 4.28
CA THR A 57 -4.72 9.74 5.61
C THR A 57 -4.30 8.28 5.71
N PHE A 58 -4.64 7.48 4.70
CA PHE A 58 -4.28 6.06 4.64
C PHE A 58 -2.77 5.89 4.64
N ILE A 59 -2.06 6.53 3.70
CA ILE A 59 -0.62 6.33 3.56
C ILE A 59 0.15 6.80 4.79
N LYS A 60 -0.20 7.95 5.39
CA LYS A 60 0.45 8.42 6.63
C LYS A 60 0.25 7.45 7.80
N SER A 61 -0.95 6.88 7.91
CA SER A 61 -1.26 5.89 8.95
C SER A 61 -0.48 4.59 8.75
N MET A 62 -0.30 4.15 7.51
CA MET A 62 0.52 2.99 7.17
C MET A 62 2.00 3.24 7.46
N LEU A 63 2.53 4.41 7.10
CA LEU A 63 3.91 4.79 7.40
C LEU A 63 4.16 4.84 8.93
N ASP A 64 3.24 5.40 9.70
CA ASP A 64 3.32 5.39 11.17
C ASP A 64 3.32 3.96 11.74
N LEU A 65 2.44 3.08 11.22
CA LEU A 65 2.42 1.68 11.63
C LEU A 65 3.76 1.00 11.35
N CYS A 66 4.32 1.18 10.16
CA CYS A 66 5.63 0.64 9.81
C CYS A 66 6.74 1.19 10.71
N ASP A 67 6.77 2.49 10.98
CA ASP A 67 7.77 3.14 11.83
C ASP A 67 7.71 2.61 13.27
N ARG A 68 6.50 2.52 13.86
CA ARG A 68 6.30 1.97 15.22
C ARG A 68 6.64 0.48 15.35
N LYS A 69 6.69 -0.24 14.24
CA LYS A 69 7.02 -1.67 14.17
C LYS A 69 8.43 -1.93 13.64
N GLU A 70 9.20 -0.87 13.38
CA GLU A 70 10.56 -0.94 12.82
C GLU A 70 10.60 -1.69 11.47
N TRP A 71 9.54 -1.57 10.67
CA TRP A 71 9.46 -2.16 9.34
C TRP A 71 10.09 -1.27 8.27
N ILE A 72 10.58 -1.91 7.21
CA ILE A 72 11.11 -1.28 6.01
C ILE A 72 10.09 -1.48 4.88
N LEU A 73 9.96 -0.50 3.99
CA LEU A 73 9.13 -0.63 2.80
C LEU A 73 9.94 -1.20 1.65
N ILE A 74 9.29 -2.00 0.81
CA ILE A 74 9.83 -2.51 -0.45
C ILE A 74 8.81 -2.26 -1.56
N ASP A 75 9.25 -1.79 -2.73
CA ASP A 75 8.40 -1.72 -3.92
C ASP A 75 8.41 -3.05 -4.71
N ASP A 76 7.64 -3.13 -5.79
CA ASP A 76 7.55 -4.30 -6.65
C ASP A 76 8.84 -4.60 -7.44
N LYS A 77 9.77 -3.65 -7.48
CA LYS A 77 11.11 -3.77 -8.08
C LYS A 77 12.17 -4.19 -7.06
N GLY A 78 11.81 -4.34 -5.79
CA GLY A 78 12.73 -4.72 -4.72
C GLY A 78 13.50 -3.55 -4.09
N ASN A 79 13.16 -2.30 -4.41
CA ASN A 79 13.82 -1.13 -3.83
C ASN A 79 13.33 -0.90 -2.40
N LEU A 80 14.28 -0.74 -1.47
CA LEU A 80 13.99 -0.56 -0.06
C LEU A 80 14.00 0.90 0.34
N CYS A 81 13.06 1.31 1.19
CA CYS A 81 13.08 2.64 1.79
C CYS A 81 12.54 2.66 3.23
N LYS A 82 12.94 3.68 3.99
CA LYS A 82 12.39 3.91 5.33
C LYS A 82 10.92 4.33 5.22
N PRO A 83 10.07 4.02 6.21
CA PRO A 83 8.65 4.39 6.21
C PRO A 83 8.45 5.88 6.53
N LYS A 84 9.00 6.75 5.68
CA LYS A 84 8.86 8.21 5.74
C LYS A 84 8.35 8.70 4.39
N ILE A 85 7.49 9.70 4.41
CA ILE A 85 6.80 10.16 3.19
C ILE A 85 7.79 10.64 2.11
N GLN A 86 8.90 11.27 2.50
CA GLN A 86 9.92 11.72 1.56
C GLN A 86 10.63 10.54 0.88
N ASN A 87 10.88 9.45 1.63
CA ASN A 87 11.51 8.26 1.08
C ASN A 87 10.57 7.48 0.15
N LEU A 88 9.30 7.36 0.53
CA LEU A 88 8.29 6.74 -0.30
C LEU A 88 8.03 7.55 -1.59
N ALA A 89 8.03 8.87 -1.51
CA ALA A 89 7.81 9.74 -2.68
C ALA A 89 8.84 9.50 -3.79
N GLU A 90 10.10 9.20 -3.43
CA GLU A 90 11.12 8.84 -4.43
C GLU A 90 10.79 7.52 -5.14
N LEU A 91 10.31 6.50 -4.42
CA LEU A 91 9.86 5.24 -5.05
C LEU A 91 8.64 5.47 -5.95
N ILE A 92 7.70 6.32 -5.53
CA ILE A 92 6.48 6.61 -6.29
C ILE A 92 6.81 7.30 -7.62
N LYS A 93 7.75 8.25 -7.65
CA LYS A 93 8.12 8.99 -8.89
C LYS A 93 8.59 8.07 -10.02
N ASP A 94 9.13 6.91 -9.68
CA ASP A 94 9.62 5.90 -10.62
C ASP A 94 8.58 4.78 -10.89
N SER A 95 7.37 4.91 -10.37
CA SER A 95 6.27 3.95 -10.53
C SER A 95 5.46 4.20 -11.80
N ASP A 96 4.85 3.14 -12.32
CA ASP A 96 3.93 3.24 -13.45
C ASP A 96 2.67 4.04 -13.09
N ALA A 97 2.23 4.01 -11.84
CA ALA A 97 1.09 4.79 -11.37
C ALA A 97 1.36 6.30 -11.47
N ASP A 98 2.53 6.77 -11.03
CA ASP A 98 2.91 8.18 -11.15
C ASP A 98 3.11 8.60 -12.63
N ARG A 99 3.73 7.74 -13.45
CA ARG A 99 3.83 7.98 -14.91
C ARG A 99 2.47 8.14 -15.56
N PHE A 100 1.52 7.25 -15.24
CA PHE A 100 0.15 7.32 -15.72
C PHE A 100 -0.53 8.62 -15.28
N LEU A 101 -0.43 9.00 -14.00
CA LEU A 101 -1.06 10.22 -13.49
C LEU A 101 -0.46 11.50 -14.08
N ARG A 102 0.84 11.52 -14.38
CA ARG A 102 1.50 12.68 -15.02
C ARG A 102 1.05 12.89 -16.47
N ASN A 103 0.97 11.82 -17.26
CA ASN A 103 0.54 11.90 -18.66
C ASN A 103 -0.07 10.57 -19.12
N PRO A 104 -1.40 10.39 -19.00
CA PRO A 104 -2.05 9.14 -19.37
C PRO A 104 -1.87 8.78 -20.85
N THR A 105 -1.90 9.78 -21.74
CA THR A 105 -1.76 9.57 -23.19
C THR A 105 -0.38 9.01 -23.52
N GLU A 106 0.68 9.69 -23.06
CA GLU A 106 2.06 9.23 -23.26
C GLU A 106 2.32 7.90 -22.56
N PHE A 107 1.72 7.65 -21.40
CA PHE A 107 1.82 6.35 -20.72
C PHE A 107 1.33 5.23 -21.63
N PHE A 108 0.13 5.34 -22.21
CA PHE A 108 -0.42 4.33 -23.11
C PHE A 108 0.35 4.19 -24.43
N GLU A 109 0.87 5.28 -24.99
CA GLU A 109 1.71 5.22 -26.20
C GLU A 109 3.03 4.45 -25.97
N ASN A 110 3.50 4.41 -24.72
CA ASN A 110 4.73 3.74 -24.33
C ASN A 110 4.52 2.34 -23.72
N ILE A 111 3.26 1.91 -23.51
CA ILE A 111 2.96 0.52 -23.17
C ILE A 111 3.14 -0.31 -24.45
N LYS A 112 4.14 -1.20 -24.44
CA LYS A 112 4.36 -2.19 -25.50
C LYS A 112 3.68 -3.51 -25.18
#